data_AF-A2G0D4-F1
#
_entry.id   AF-A2G0D4-F1
#
_cell.length_a   1.000
_cell.length_b   1.000
_cell.length_c   1.000
_cell.angle_alpha   90.00
_cell.angle_beta   90.00
_cell.angle_gamma   90.00
#
_symmetry.space_group_name_H-M   'P 1'
#
loop_
_entity.id
_entity.type
_entity.pdbx_description
1 polymer ?
#
loop_
_entity_poly.entity_id
_entity_poly.type
_entity_poly.pdbx_seq_one_letter_code
_entity_poly.pdbx_strand_id
1 'polypeptide(L)'
;MSNMGRTQNALGRTFEIKDIDSFSLDDFLYFNKFVKLNDEDLTFIGHCIIRRFIHDVDRRNGLIPRSFTIIYGYLFGGIIYRYVKHHNAGDEVINYIITFAKHFRMKDYNVFAHKFGEPGIYFRYSDGTHNKIPCQPDFQPLKIINEDLEFK
;
A
#
# COMPACT_ATOMS: atom_id res chain seq x y z
N MET A 1 -20.93 17.93 -21.34
CA MET A 1 -19.65 18.20 -20.65
C MET A 1 -19.28 16.94 -19.88
N SER A 2 -18.23 16.26 -20.32
CA SER A 2 -17.82 14.95 -19.81
C SER A 2 -17.24 15.09 -18.40
N ASN A 3 -17.90 14.42 -17.46
CA ASN A 3 -17.40 14.22 -16.10
C ASN A 3 -16.25 13.19 -16.17
N MET A 4 -15.07 13.65 -16.61
CA MET A 4 -13.85 12.84 -16.57
C MET A 4 -13.50 12.62 -15.09
N GLY A 5 -13.67 11.37 -14.65
CA GLY A 5 -13.32 10.93 -13.30
C GLY A 5 -11.91 11.38 -12.96
N ARG A 6 -11.82 12.32 -12.01
CA ARG A 6 -10.55 12.76 -11.44
C ARG A 6 -9.84 11.51 -10.93
N THR A 7 -8.76 11.17 -11.59
CA THR A 7 -7.74 10.23 -11.10
C THR A 7 -7.48 10.59 -9.64
N GLN A 8 -7.54 9.61 -8.73
CA GLN A 8 -7.07 9.79 -7.36
C GLN A 8 -5.55 10.03 -7.43
N ASN A 9 -5.13 11.26 -7.71
CA ASN A 9 -3.78 11.73 -7.42
C ASN A 9 -3.60 11.49 -5.92
N ALA A 10 -2.51 10.85 -5.49
CA ALA A 10 -2.15 10.46 -4.11
C ALA A 10 -2.58 11.46 -3.02
N LEU A 11 -3.89 11.58 -2.77
CA LEU A 11 -4.53 12.65 -2.00
C LEU A 11 -4.02 14.09 -2.34
N GLY A 12 -3.52 14.32 -3.56
CA GLY A 12 -2.91 15.59 -3.97
C GLY A 12 -1.48 15.84 -3.49
N ARG A 13 -0.74 14.81 -3.01
CA ARG A 13 0.66 14.93 -2.58
C ARG A 13 1.64 14.75 -3.73
N THR A 14 2.70 15.56 -3.70
CA THR A 14 3.96 15.33 -4.41
C THR A 14 4.88 14.59 -3.44
N PHE A 15 5.49 13.48 -3.86
CA PHE A 15 6.42 12.74 -3.02
C PHE A 15 7.77 13.46 -2.98
N GLU A 16 8.21 13.89 -1.81
CA GLU A 16 9.54 14.51 -1.64
C GLU A 16 10.47 13.59 -0.83
N ILE A 17 11.78 13.69 -1.04
CA ILE A 17 12.79 12.89 -0.32
C ILE A 17 12.65 13.00 1.20
N LYS A 18 12.19 14.15 1.71
CA LYS A 18 11.92 14.39 3.13
C LYS A 18 10.82 13.48 3.71
N ASP A 19 9.99 12.87 2.86
CA ASP A 19 8.89 11.99 3.25
C ASP A 19 9.31 10.52 3.42
N ILE A 20 10.58 10.19 3.16
CA ILE A 20 11.07 8.80 3.19
C ILE A 20 10.82 8.08 4.52
N ASP A 21 10.75 8.83 5.63
CA ASP A 21 10.48 8.32 6.97
C ASP A 21 9.10 8.75 7.53
N SER A 22 8.28 9.49 6.75
CA SER A 22 7.02 10.07 7.20
C SER A 22 5.80 9.18 6.93
N PHE A 23 5.89 8.24 5.99
CA PHE A 23 4.79 7.35 5.66
C PHE A 23 4.59 6.24 6.68
N SER A 24 3.33 6.06 7.06
CA SER A 24 2.86 4.92 7.83
C SER A 24 2.66 3.69 6.94
N LEU A 25 2.48 2.53 7.58
CA LEU A 25 2.12 1.30 6.86
C LEU A 25 0.75 1.43 6.16
N ASP A 26 -0.17 2.22 6.71
CA ASP A 26 -1.48 2.48 6.11
C ASP A 26 -1.37 3.34 4.85
N ASP A 27 -0.45 4.31 4.82
CA ASP A 27 -0.17 5.10 3.62
C ASP A 27 0.32 4.19 2.48
N PHE A 28 1.22 3.25 2.78
CA PHE A 28 1.70 2.31 1.78
C PHE A 28 0.59 1.40 1.26
N LEU A 29 -0.31 0.92 2.11
CA LEU A 29 -1.48 0.16 1.67
C LEU A 29 -2.40 1.00 0.78
N TYR A 30 -2.59 2.27 1.12
CA TYR A 30 -3.36 3.19 0.29
C TYR A 30 -2.74 3.34 -1.10
N PHE A 31 -1.43 3.59 -1.17
CA PHE A 31 -0.69 3.69 -2.44
C PHE A 31 -0.70 2.38 -3.22
N ASN A 32 -0.71 1.25 -2.53
CA ASN A 32 -0.66 -0.07 -3.15
C ASN A 32 -1.86 -0.30 -4.07
N LYS A 33 -3.05 0.06 -3.59
CA LYS A 33 -4.33 -0.35 -4.18
C LYS A 33 -5.15 0.78 -4.79
N PHE A 34 -5.09 1.98 -4.22
CA PHE A 34 -5.99 3.09 -4.57
C PHE A 34 -5.32 4.24 -5.32
N VAL A 35 -4.02 4.13 -5.62
CA VAL A 35 -3.27 5.18 -6.34
C VAL A 35 -2.58 4.59 -7.56
N LYS A 36 -2.61 5.34 -8.67
CA LYS A 36 -1.80 5.04 -9.86
C LYS A 36 -0.44 5.70 -9.69
N LEU A 37 0.60 4.90 -9.43
CA LEU A 37 1.97 5.37 -9.34
C LEU A 37 2.60 5.37 -10.75
N ASN A 38 3.34 6.43 -11.09
CA ASN A 38 4.25 6.40 -12.24
C ASN A 38 5.55 5.66 -11.84
N ASP A 39 6.49 5.51 -12.78
CA ASP A 39 7.72 4.74 -12.55
C ASP A 39 8.65 5.38 -11.50
N GLU A 40 8.70 6.72 -11.45
CA GLU A 40 9.48 7.48 -10.46
C GLU A 40 8.88 7.31 -9.06
N ASP A 41 7.57 7.49 -8.93
CA ASP A 41 6.82 7.30 -7.68
C ASP A 41 6.90 5.83 -7.21
N LEU A 42 6.79 4.87 -8.13
CA LEU A 42 6.92 3.45 -7.84
C LEU A 42 8.31 3.14 -7.27
N THR A 43 9.36 3.70 -7.86
CA THR A 43 10.74 3.54 -7.40
C THR A 43 10.92 4.16 -6.02
N PHE A 44 10.44 5.38 -5.82
CA PHE A 44 10.53 6.06 -4.54
C PHE A 44 9.78 5.31 -3.42
N ILE A 45 8.52 4.95 -3.64
CA ILE A 45 7.72 4.23 -2.65
C ILE A 45 8.25 2.81 -2.41
N GLY A 46 8.74 2.13 -3.44
CA GLY A 46 9.41 0.84 -3.31
C GLY A 46 10.61 0.91 -2.35
N HIS A 47 11.48 1.92 -2.52
CA HIS A 47 12.57 2.17 -1.59
C HIS A 47 12.11 2.45 -0.16
N CYS A 48 11.07 3.27 0.02
CA CYS A 48 10.52 3.58 1.34
C CYS A 48 10.04 2.32 2.06
N ILE A 49 9.31 1.44 1.37
CA ILE A 49 8.79 0.19 1.96
C ILE A 49 9.92 -0.75 2.34
N ILE A 50 10.93 -0.94 1.47
CA ILE A 50 12.09 -1.81 1.77
C ILE A 50 12.85 -1.29 2.98
N ARG A 51 13.16 0.01 3.02
CA ARG A 51 13.85 0.63 4.15
C ARG A 51 13.05 0.47 5.44
N ARG A 52 11.73 0.66 5.39
CA ARG A 52 10.85 0.49 6.55
C ARG A 52 10.82 -0.96 7.04
N PHE A 53 10.75 -1.92 6.11
CA PHE A 53 10.79 -3.34 6.44
C PHE A 53 12.10 -3.71 7.17
N ILE A 54 13.25 -3.31 6.63
CA ILE A 54 14.56 -3.53 7.26
C ILE A 54 14.61 -2.91 8.65
N HIS A 55 14.20 -1.64 8.78
CA HIS A 55 14.16 -0.97 10.07
C HIS A 55 13.27 -1.68 11.10
N ASP A 56 12.09 -2.17 10.69
CA ASP A 56 11.17 -2.88 11.57
C ASP A 56 11.71 -4.26 11.98
N VAL A 57 12.45 -4.94 11.10
CA VAL A 57 13.17 -6.19 11.39
C VAL A 57 14.28 -5.92 12.41
N ASP A 58 15.14 -4.95 12.14
CA ASP A 58 16.32 -4.64 12.96
C ASP A 58 15.92 -4.17 14.36
N ARG A 59 14.99 -3.21 14.44
CA ARG A 59 14.52 -2.64 15.70
C ARG A 59 13.90 -3.70 16.63
N ARG A 60 13.39 -4.79 16.07
CA ARG A 60 12.69 -5.84 16.82
C ARG A 60 13.51 -7.13 16.93
N ASN A 61 14.81 -7.08 16.65
CA ASN A 61 15.71 -8.24 16.69
C ASN A 61 15.16 -9.42 15.87
N GLY A 62 14.58 -9.14 14.70
CA GLY A 62 13.97 -10.13 13.81
C GLY A 62 12.51 -10.50 14.11
N LEU A 63 11.90 -9.99 15.19
CA LEU A 63 10.53 -10.32 15.58
C LEU A 63 9.51 -9.30 15.06
N ILE A 64 8.94 -9.57 13.89
CA ILE A 64 7.87 -8.73 13.31
C ILE A 64 6.49 -9.17 13.86
N PRO A 65 5.66 -8.25 14.38
CA PRO A 65 4.29 -8.58 14.80
C PRO A 65 3.46 -9.15 13.65
N ARG A 66 2.60 -10.13 13.94
CA ARG A 66 1.72 -10.76 12.95
C ARG A 66 0.94 -9.76 12.09
N SER A 67 0.45 -8.66 12.69
CA SER A 67 -0.27 -7.62 11.96
C SER A 67 0.60 -6.94 10.91
N PHE A 68 1.88 -6.69 11.22
CA PHE A 68 2.82 -6.07 10.29
C PHE A 68 3.19 -7.05 9.19
N THR A 69 3.39 -8.33 9.51
CA THR A 69 3.66 -9.37 8.50
C THR A 69 2.53 -9.47 7.47
N ILE A 70 1.27 -9.33 7.90
CA ILE A 70 0.12 -9.31 6.99
C ILE A 70 0.18 -8.09 6.05
N ILE A 71 0.44 -6.90 6.59
CA ILE A 71 0.57 -5.67 5.79
C ILE A 71 1.71 -5.82 4.78
N TYR A 72 2.89 -6.27 5.23
CA TYR A 72 4.01 -6.54 4.34
C TYR A 72 3.66 -7.60 3.29
N GLY A 73 2.84 -8.61 3.60
CA GLY A 73 2.32 -9.55 2.60
C GLY A 73 1.60 -8.85 1.44
N TYR A 74 0.74 -7.87 1.74
CA TYR A 74 0.06 -7.05 0.72
C TYR A 74 1.05 -6.17 -0.07
N LEU A 75 2.01 -5.54 0.60
CA LEU A 75 2.99 -4.67 -0.03
C LEU A 75 3.97 -5.44 -0.92
N PHE A 76 4.40 -6.63 -0.47
CA PHE A 76 5.23 -7.55 -1.24
C PHE A 76 4.51 -8.01 -2.50
N GLY A 77 3.24 -8.40 -2.37
CA GLY A 77 2.41 -8.82 -3.50
C GLY A 77 1.93 -7.70 -4.42
N GLY A 78 2.28 -6.44 -4.15
CA GLY A 78 1.83 -5.28 -4.90
C GLY A 78 2.99 -4.38 -5.30
N ILE A 79 3.21 -3.28 -4.57
CA ILE A 79 4.25 -2.29 -4.89
C ILE A 79 5.62 -2.92 -5.03
N ILE A 80 6.06 -3.76 -4.08
CA ILE A 80 7.42 -4.33 -4.15
C ILE A 80 7.56 -5.27 -5.36
N TYR A 81 6.55 -6.09 -5.64
CA TYR A 81 6.55 -6.91 -6.85
C TYR A 81 6.67 -6.08 -8.14
N ARG A 82 5.88 -5.00 -8.26
CA ARG A 82 5.96 -4.07 -9.40
C ARG A 82 7.32 -3.39 -9.48
N TYR A 83 7.83 -2.94 -8.35
CA TYR A 83 9.14 -2.30 -8.22
C TYR A 83 10.27 -3.22 -8.69
N VAL A 84 10.38 -4.44 -8.17
CA VAL A 84 11.49 -5.32 -8.55
C VAL A 84 11.42 -5.75 -10.01
N LYS A 85 10.21 -5.88 -10.58
CA LYS A 85 10.03 -6.14 -12.02
C LYS A 85 10.49 -4.96 -12.86
N HIS A 86 10.12 -3.74 -12.47
CA HIS A 86 10.57 -2.51 -13.15
C HIS A 86 12.10 -2.41 -13.17
N HIS A 87 12.77 -2.86 -12.11
CA HIS A 87 14.23 -2.89 -11.98
C HIS A 87 14.89 -4.19 -12.47
N ASN A 88 14.18 -5.02 -13.26
CA ASN A 88 14.70 -6.26 -13.86
C ASN A 88 15.35 -7.23 -12.86
N ALA A 89 14.78 -7.37 -11.65
CA ALA A 89 15.25 -8.35 -10.69
C ALA A 89 15.11 -9.79 -11.23
N GLY A 90 16.03 -10.66 -10.85
CA GLY A 90 16.03 -12.05 -11.29
C GLY A 90 14.82 -12.85 -10.81
N ASP A 91 14.48 -13.92 -11.55
CA ASP A 91 13.31 -14.77 -11.29
C ASP A 91 13.28 -15.34 -9.88
N GLU A 92 14.43 -15.65 -9.31
CA GLU A 92 14.55 -16.14 -7.93
C GLU A 92 14.02 -15.11 -6.91
N VAL A 93 14.40 -13.84 -7.05
CA VAL A 93 13.93 -12.75 -6.19
C VAL A 93 12.42 -12.56 -6.35
N ILE A 94 11.93 -12.60 -7.59
CA ILE A 94 10.50 -12.52 -7.88
C ILE A 94 9.74 -13.67 -7.19
N ASN A 95 10.27 -14.89 -7.26
CA ASN A 95 9.67 -16.07 -6.63
C ASN A 95 9.64 -15.97 -5.10
N TYR A 96 10.68 -15.41 -4.47
CA TYR A 96 10.66 -15.16 -3.02
C TYR A 96 9.59 -14.15 -2.63
N ILE A 97 9.42 -13.08 -3.41
CA ILE A 97 8.38 -12.07 -3.16
C ILE A 97 6.98 -12.65 -3.31
N ILE A 98 6.75 -13.43 -4.37
CA ILE A 98 5.47 -14.14 -4.58
C ILE A 98 5.19 -15.08 -3.42
N THR A 99 6.17 -15.90 -3.04
CA THR A 99 6.06 -16.85 -1.93
C THR A 99 5.71 -16.13 -0.63
N PHE A 100 6.42 -15.06 -0.30
CA PHE A 100 6.16 -14.27 0.89
C PHE A 100 4.73 -13.72 0.88
N ALA A 101 4.32 -13.07 -0.21
CA ALA A 101 2.99 -12.50 -0.33
C ALA A 101 1.88 -13.56 -0.19
N LYS A 102 2.05 -14.72 -0.83
CA LYS A 102 1.10 -15.84 -0.77
C LYS A 102 0.87 -16.35 0.66
N HIS A 103 1.94 -16.45 1.45
CA HIS A 103 1.84 -17.00 2.81
C HIS A 103 1.32 -16.00 3.84
N PHE A 104 1.60 -14.71 3.67
CA PHE A 104 1.32 -13.72 4.72
C PHE A 104 0.12 -12.82 4.44
N ARG A 105 -0.39 -12.76 3.20
CA ARG A 105 -1.63 -12.04 2.85
C ARG A 105 -2.88 -12.81 3.31
N MET A 106 -3.07 -12.94 4.62
CA MET A 106 -4.03 -13.89 5.21
C MET A 106 -5.39 -13.30 5.61
N LYS A 107 -5.55 -11.97 5.69
CA LYS A 107 -6.80 -11.32 6.14
C LYS A 107 -6.95 -9.92 5.56
N ASP A 108 -8.19 -9.55 5.23
CA ASP A 108 -8.50 -8.19 4.82
C ASP A 108 -8.16 -7.18 5.92
N TYR A 109 -7.64 -6.02 5.51
CA TYR A 109 -7.15 -4.97 6.39
C TYR A 109 -7.98 -3.70 6.25
N ASN A 110 -8.01 -2.86 7.28
CA ASN A 110 -8.61 -1.53 7.16
C ASN A 110 -7.51 -0.54 6.82
N VAL A 111 -7.64 0.16 5.69
CA VAL A 111 -6.75 1.24 5.32
C VAL A 111 -7.27 2.53 5.94
N PHE A 112 -6.40 3.21 6.65
CA PHE A 112 -6.65 4.59 7.05
C PHE A 112 -6.29 5.53 5.90
N ALA A 113 -7.26 6.26 5.38
CA ALA A 113 -7.04 7.29 4.38
C ALA A 113 -7.37 8.67 4.96
N HIS A 114 -6.45 9.61 4.78
CA HIS A 114 -6.55 10.96 5.30
C HIS A 114 -6.26 11.95 4.18
N LYS A 115 -7.17 12.90 3.91
CA LYS A 115 -6.79 14.10 3.16
C LYS A 115 -6.10 15.06 4.12
N PHE A 116 -4.99 15.67 3.70
CA PHE A 116 -4.26 16.65 4.48
C PHE A 116 -5.21 17.73 5.04
N GLY A 117 -5.31 17.84 6.36
CA GLY A 117 -6.23 18.75 7.05
C GLY A 117 -7.66 18.24 7.34
N GLU A 118 -8.02 17.02 6.94
CA GLU A 118 -9.33 16.41 7.21
C GLU A 118 -9.25 15.20 8.18
N PRO A 119 -10.35 14.87 8.90
CA PRO A 119 -10.43 13.65 9.69
C PRO A 119 -10.15 12.42 8.82
N GLY A 120 -9.27 11.54 9.29
CA GLY A 120 -9.00 10.31 8.56
C GLY A 120 -10.14 9.30 8.69
N ILE A 121 -10.34 8.55 7.61
CA ILE A 121 -11.48 7.66 7.42
C ILE A 121 -10.93 6.26 7.12
N TYR A 122 -11.55 5.23 7.70
CA TYR A 122 -11.15 3.85 7.48
C TYR A 122 -11.95 3.24 6.33
N PHE A 123 -11.24 2.62 5.39
CA PHE A 123 -11.81 1.88 4.28
C PHE A 123 -11.35 0.44 4.32
N ARG A 124 -12.16 -0.50 3.86
CA ARG A 124 -11.73 -1.89 3.68
C ARG A 124 -10.75 -1.97 2.52
N TYR A 125 -9.64 -2.67 2.72
CA TYR A 125 -8.62 -2.84 1.70
C TYR A 125 -9.14 -3.68 0.53
N SER A 126 -9.96 -4.70 0.78
CA SER A 126 -10.49 -5.60 -0.25
C SER A 126 -11.29 -4.88 -1.33
N ASP A 127 -12.26 -4.05 -0.93
CA ASP A 127 -13.29 -3.49 -1.80
C ASP A 127 -13.37 -1.95 -1.78
N GLY A 128 -12.56 -1.29 -0.95
CA GLY A 128 -12.56 0.17 -0.80
C GLY A 128 -13.77 0.74 -0.08
N THR A 129 -14.68 -0.09 0.46
CA THR A 129 -15.89 0.38 1.13
C THR A 129 -15.57 1.05 2.47
N HIS A 130 -16.33 2.09 2.82
CA HIS A 130 -16.18 2.79 4.09
C HIS A 130 -16.52 1.88 5.28
N ASN A 131 -15.61 1.76 6.23
CA ASN A 131 -15.85 1.03 7.47
C ASN A 131 -16.63 1.91 8.46
N LYS A 132 -17.95 1.96 8.27
CA LYS A 132 -18.86 2.86 8.98
C LYS A 132 -18.92 2.58 10.48
N ILE A 133 -18.71 3.62 11.27
CA ILE A 133 -19.10 3.67 12.69
C ILE A 133 -20.50 4.28 12.79
N PRO A 134 -21.38 3.83 13.73
CA PRO A 134 -22.66 4.48 13.96
C PRO A 134 -22.51 6.01 14.10
N CYS A 135 -23.45 6.76 13.52
CA CYS A 135 -23.49 8.22 13.51
C CYS A 135 -22.47 8.95 12.60
N GLN A 136 -21.66 8.25 11.81
CA GLN A 136 -20.83 8.90 10.79
C GLN A 136 -21.56 9.03 9.43
N PRO A 137 -21.28 10.09 8.66
CA PRO A 137 -21.79 10.23 7.30
C PRO A 137 -21.25 9.13 6.40
N ASP A 138 -22.02 8.76 5.39
CA ASP A 138 -21.58 7.80 4.38
C ASP A 138 -20.55 8.44 3.45
N PHE A 139 -19.41 7.76 3.28
CA PHE A 139 -18.39 8.13 2.30
C PHE A 139 -18.47 7.20 1.10
N GLN A 140 -18.21 7.77 -0.08
CA GLN A 140 -18.09 6.97 -1.29
C GLN A 140 -16.92 5.99 -1.16
N PRO A 141 -17.05 4.74 -1.67
CA PRO A 141 -15.94 3.81 -1.69
C PRO A 141 -14.72 4.37 -2.42
N LEU A 142 -13.53 3.98 -1.97
CA LEU A 142 -12.31 4.22 -2.73
C LEU A 142 -12.33 3.37 -4.00
N LYS A 143 -11.93 3.98 -5.12
CA LYS A 143 -11.82 3.26 -6.39
C LYS A 143 -10.57 2.38 -6.36
N ILE A 144 -10.72 1.08 -6.59
CA ILE A 144 -9.59 0.18 -6.79
C ILE A 144 -8.90 0.56 -8.10
N ILE A 145 -7.60 0.83 -8.02
CA ILE A 145 -6.75 1.16 -9.16
C ILE A 145 -5.86 -0.02 -9.54
N ASN A 146 -5.36 -0.74 -8.54
CA ASN A 146 -4.53 -1.92 -8.73
C ASN A 146 -5.18 -3.13 -8.07
N GLU A 147 -5.55 -4.11 -8.88
CA GLU A 147 -6.04 -5.38 -8.35
C GLU A 147 -4.92 -6.16 -7.65
N ASP A 148 -5.31 -6.90 -6.61
CA ASP A 148 -4.40 -7.79 -5.92
C ASP A 148 -3.99 -8.93 -6.85
N LEU A 149 -2.68 -9.18 -6.98
CA LEU A 149 -2.20 -10.29 -7.79
C LEU A 149 -2.69 -11.63 -7.22
N GLU A 150 -3.20 -12.48 -8.10
CA GLU A 150 -3.54 -13.87 -7.78
C GLU A 150 -2.29 -14.74 -7.88
N PHE A 151 -1.70 -15.06 -6.74
CA PHE A 151 -0.60 -16.03 -6.65
C PHE A 151 -1.20 -17.43 -6.54
N LYS A 152 -1.40 -18.09 -7.68
CA LYS A 152 -1.88 -19.49 -7.74
C LYS A 152 -0.88 -20.45 -7.09
#